data_AF-A0A533HWJ2-F1
#
_entry.id   AF-A0A533HWJ2-F1
#
_cell.length_a   1.000
_cell.length_b   1.000
_cell.length_c   1.000
_cell.angle_alpha   90.00
_cell.angle_beta   90.00
_cell.angle_gamma   90.00
#
_symmetry.space_group_name_H-M   'P 1'
#
loop_
_entity.id
_entity.type
_entity.pdbx_description
1 polymer ?
#
loop_
_entity_poly.entity_id
_entity_poly.type
_entity_poly.pdbx_seq_one_letter_code
_entity_poly.pdbx_strand_id
1 'polypeptide(L)'
;MSERILVEFEDGDAIVYASHSSVRIANRGPSPVRKKDFEQVRAHPPEWVGFGSFEARILAAGQRVETHKGLQTIARVEHDVDLPLGILHAASD
;
A
#
# COMPACT_ATOMS: atom_id res chain seq x y z
N MET A 1 13.14 -19.54 6.14
CA MET A 1 13.28 -18.59 5.02
C MET A 1 12.54 -17.33 5.41
N SER A 2 13.05 -16.14 5.13
CA SER A 2 12.29 -14.92 5.39
C SER A 2 11.21 -14.80 4.32
N GLU A 3 9.95 -15.00 4.71
CA GLU A 3 8.81 -14.86 3.79
C GLU A 3 8.72 -13.40 3.32
N ARG A 4 8.74 -13.22 2.01
CA ARG A 4 8.62 -11.92 1.36
C ARG A 4 7.38 -11.91 0.50
N ILE A 5 6.81 -10.73 0.34
CA ILE A 5 5.64 -10.54 -0.50
C ILE A 5 5.95 -9.47 -1.54
N LEU A 6 5.64 -9.76 -2.79
CA LEU A 6 5.63 -8.78 -3.87
C LEU A 6 4.23 -8.19 -3.97
N VAL A 7 4.15 -6.87 -3.96
CA VAL A 7 2.90 -6.12 -4.12
C VAL A 7 3.04 -5.27 -5.37
N GLU A 8 2.17 -5.51 -6.36
CA GLU A 8 2.06 -4.71 -7.58
C GLU A 8 0.87 -3.76 -7.43
N PHE A 9 1.06 -2.50 -7.82
CA PHE A 9 0.06 -1.44 -7.75
C PHE A 9 -0.58 -1.17 -9.12
N GLU A 10 -1.76 -0.57 -9.12
CA GLU A 10 -2.49 -0.25 -10.36
C GLU A 10 -1.75 0.72 -11.30
N ASP A 11 -0.80 1.51 -10.78
CA ASP A 11 0.05 2.41 -11.57
C ASP A 11 1.31 1.73 -12.14
N GLY A 12 1.45 0.41 -11.95
CA GLY A 12 2.56 -0.39 -12.45
C GLY A 12 3.80 -0.39 -11.57
N ASP A 13 3.81 0.33 -10.44
CA ASP A 13 4.87 0.18 -9.45
C ASP A 13 4.77 -1.17 -8.72
N ALA A 14 5.89 -1.62 -8.17
CA ALA A 14 5.90 -2.75 -7.25
C ALA A 14 6.81 -2.51 -6.04
N ILE A 15 6.44 -3.09 -4.90
CA ILE A 15 7.22 -3.07 -3.66
C ILE A 15 7.29 -4.48 -3.08
N VAL A 16 8.48 -4.87 -2.62
CA VAL A 16 8.70 -6.10 -1.88
C VAL A 16 8.76 -5.81 -0.38
N TYR A 17 7.84 -6.41 0.37
CA TYR A 17 7.77 -6.31 1.83
C TYR A 17 8.26 -7.59 2.50
N ALA A 18 8.78 -7.47 3.72
CA ALA A 18 8.87 -8.61 4.63
C ALA A 18 7.46 -8.90 5.17
N SER A 19 7.08 -10.17 5.30
CA SER A 19 5.72 -10.58 5.72
C SER A 19 5.25 -9.93 7.03
N HIS A 20 6.17 -9.74 7.99
CA HIS A 20 5.91 -9.12 9.30
C HIS A 20 6.20 -7.61 9.36
N SER A 21 6.52 -6.98 8.23
CA SER A 21 6.67 -5.52 8.22
C SER A 21 5.33 -4.83 8.43
N SER A 22 5.33 -3.70 9.12
CA SER A 22 4.12 -2.90 9.35
C SER A 22 3.80 -2.04 8.13
N VAL A 23 2.55 -2.08 7.68
CA VAL A 23 2.02 -1.29 6.56
C VAL A 23 0.78 -0.53 7.01
N ARG A 24 0.58 0.68 6.47
CA ARG A 24 -0.61 1.51 6.73
C ARG A 24 -1.65 1.28 5.65
N ILE A 25 -2.77 0.65 6.01
CA ILE A 25 -3.88 0.34 5.11
C ILE A 25 -5.00 1.35 5.35
N ALA A 26 -5.57 1.87 4.27
CA ALA A 26 -6.80 2.66 4.30
C ALA A 26 -8.01 1.76 4.64
N ASN A 27 -8.27 1.58 5.93
CA ASN A 27 -9.36 0.72 6.41
C ASN A 27 -10.74 1.37 6.28
N ARG A 28 -10.78 2.69 6.09
CA ARG A 28 -12.01 3.45 5.84
C ARG A 28 -11.79 4.26 4.57
N GLY A 29 -12.69 4.06 3.60
CA GLY A 29 -12.65 4.75 2.32
C GLY A 29 -12.70 6.28 2.43
N PRO A 30 -12.51 6.99 1.31
CA PRO A 30 -12.37 8.43 1.31
C PRO A 30 -13.63 9.13 1.79
N SER A 31 -13.41 10.28 2.43
CA SER A 31 -14.45 11.16 2.92
C SER A 31 -14.28 12.55 2.30
N PRO A 32 -15.36 13.19 1.81
CA PRO A 32 -15.30 14.56 1.26
C PRO A 32 -15.12 15.63 2.35
N VAL A 33 -15.29 15.25 3.63
CA VAL A 33 -15.16 16.12 4.79
C VAL A 33 -14.22 15.50 5.82
N ARG A 34 -13.59 16.35 6.63
CA ARG A 34 -12.77 15.92 7.77
C ARG A 34 -13.61 15.12 8.76
N LYS A 35 -13.04 14.02 9.26
CA LYS A 35 -13.61 13.17 10.32
C LYS A 35 -12.58 12.95 11.41
N LYS A 36 -13.05 12.63 12.62
CA LYS A 36 -12.17 12.18 13.70
C LYS A 36 -11.45 10.90 13.27
N ASP A 37 -10.15 10.78 13.58
CA ASP A 37 -9.28 9.65 13.23
C ASP A 37 -9.08 9.41 11.72
N PHE A 38 -9.31 10.45 10.89
CA PHE A 38 -8.98 10.46 9.46
C PHE A 38 -7.86 11.47 9.20
N GLU A 39 -6.98 11.15 8.28
CA GLU A 39 -5.88 12.00 7.81
C GLU A 39 -6.17 12.52 6.40
N GLN A 40 -5.73 13.74 6.09
CA GLN A 40 -5.87 14.30 4.75
C GLN A 40 -4.77 13.75 3.85
N VAL A 41 -5.14 13.04 2.79
CA VAL A 41 -4.21 12.43 1.82
C VAL A 41 -4.09 13.24 0.53
N ARG A 42 -5.04 14.17 0.29
CA ARG A 42 -5.01 15.08 -0.86
C ARG A 42 -5.49 16.46 -0.44
N ALA A 43 -4.81 17.50 -0.91
CA ALA A 43 -5.16 18.90 -0.61
C ALA A 43 -6.31 19.45 -1.47
N HIS A 44 -6.35 19.09 -2.76
CA HIS A 44 -7.33 19.64 -3.71
C HIS A 44 -7.77 18.64 -4.81
N PRO A 45 -9.07 18.26 -4.89
CA PRO A 45 -10.06 18.44 -3.80
C PRO A 45 -9.58 17.71 -2.53
N PRO A 46 -10.02 18.15 -1.34
CA PRO A 46 -9.62 17.51 -0.10
C PRO A 46 -10.13 16.07 -0.03
N GLU A 47 -9.24 15.11 0.22
CA GLU A 47 -9.57 13.70 0.44
C GLU A 47 -9.07 13.28 1.81
N TRP A 48 -9.99 12.75 2.64
CA TRP A 48 -9.68 12.28 3.99
C TRP A 48 -9.86 10.77 4.08
N VAL A 49 -8.90 10.06 4.65
CA VAL A 49 -8.89 8.59 4.74
C VAL A 49 -8.59 8.14 6.17
N GLY A 50 -9.29 7.10 6.63
CA GLY A 50 -8.99 6.45 7.90
C GLY A 50 -7.96 5.35 7.69
N PHE A 51 -6.92 5.33 8.52
CA PHE A 51 -5.82 4.36 8.43
C PHE A 51 -5.81 3.40 9.60
N GLY A 52 -5.30 2.20 9.35
CA GLY A 52 -4.86 1.25 10.37
C GLY A 52 -3.49 0.68 10.03
N SER A 53 -2.71 0.33 11.05
CA SER A 53 -1.42 -0.35 10.87
C SER A 53 -1.62 -1.86 10.99
N PHE A 54 -1.08 -2.61 10.03
CA PHE A 54 -1.21 -4.06 9.94
C PHE A 54 0.09 -4.70 9.46
N GLU A 55 0.22 -6.02 9.61
CA GLU A 55 1.34 -6.75 9.01
C GLU A 55 1.14 -6.92 7.51
N ALA A 56 2.20 -6.80 6.72
CA ALA A 56 2.15 -6.85 5.26
C ALA A 56 1.55 -8.17 4.73
N ARG A 57 1.67 -9.28 5.45
CA ARG A 57 1.08 -10.57 5.06
C ARG A 57 -0.45 -10.57 4.86
N ILE A 58 -1.17 -9.56 5.37
CA ILE A 58 -2.63 -9.45 5.19
C ILE A 58 -3.02 -8.67 3.93
N LEU A 59 -2.04 -8.19 3.16
CA LEU A 59 -2.29 -7.41 1.97
C LEU A 59 -3.02 -8.23 0.90
N ALA A 60 -3.97 -7.59 0.23
CA ALA A 60 -4.77 -8.19 -0.83
C ALA A 60 -5.09 -7.15 -1.92
N ALA A 61 -5.39 -7.65 -3.12
CA ALA A 61 -5.83 -6.81 -4.24
C ALA A 61 -7.05 -5.96 -3.87
N GLY A 62 -7.09 -4.72 -4.37
CA GLY A 62 -8.12 -3.72 -4.11
C GLY A 62 -7.95 -2.94 -2.80
N GLN A 63 -7.05 -3.34 -1.90
CA GLN A 63 -6.71 -2.53 -0.73
C GLN A 63 -5.89 -1.30 -1.15
N ARG A 64 -6.09 -0.18 -0.44
CA ARG A 64 -5.27 1.02 -0.60
C ARG A 64 -4.26 1.10 0.54
N VAL A 65 -2.99 1.30 0.22
CA VAL A 65 -1.89 1.41 1.20
C VAL A 65 -1.15 2.73 1.06
N GLU A 66 -0.74 3.31 2.18
CA GLU A 66 0.12 4.49 2.17
C GLU A 66 1.56 4.08 1.84
N THR A 67 2.11 4.68 0.79
CA THR A 67 3.50 4.53 0.37
C THR A 67 4.17 5.91 0.33
N HIS A 68 5.46 5.92 -0.01
CA HIS A 68 6.21 7.16 -0.23
C HIS A 68 5.64 8.04 -1.37
N LYS A 69 4.86 7.47 -2.30
CA LYS A 69 4.19 8.21 -3.39
C LYS A 69 2.78 8.68 -3.00
N GLY A 70 2.32 8.35 -1.80
CA GLY A 70 0.95 8.58 -1.34
C GLY A 70 0.14 7.29 -1.35
N LEU A 71 -1.17 7.42 -1.54
CA LEU A 71 -2.10 6.30 -1.39
C LEU A 71 -2.24 5.53 -2.71
N GLN A 72 -1.71 4.30 -2.76
CA GLN A 72 -1.73 3.44 -3.94
C GLN A 72 -2.69 2.26 -3.75
N THR A 73 -3.36 1.83 -4.84
CA THR A 73 -4.24 0.66 -4.84
C THR A 73 -3.47 -0.56 -5.29
N ILE A 74 -3.58 -1.66 -4.53
CA ILE A 74 -2.94 -2.93 -4.85
C ILE A 74 -3.69 -3.60 -6.01
N ALA A 75 -2.97 -3.89 -7.09
CA ALA A 75 -3.47 -4.67 -8.21
C ALA A 75 -3.29 -6.18 -7.97
N ARG A 76 -2.12 -6.59 -7.47
CA ARG A 76 -1.77 -8.00 -7.24
C ARG A 76 -0.85 -8.17 -6.04
N VAL A 77 -0.96 -9.31 -5.37
CA VAL A 77 -0.06 -9.74 -4.29
C VAL A 77 0.46 -11.14 -4.62
N GLU A 78 1.76 -11.35 -4.45
CA GLU A 78 2.43 -12.64 -4.58
C GLU A 78 3.27 -12.92 -3.33
N HIS A 79 3.12 -14.11 -2.76
CA HIS A 79 3.81 -14.53 -1.53
C HIS A 79 5.02 -15.40 -1.83
N ASP A 80 5.93 -15.50 -0.86
CA ASP A 80 7.11 -16.37 -0.90
C ASP A 80 8.05 -16.12 -2.08
N VAL A 81 8.16 -14.86 -2.50
CA VAL A 81 9.03 -14.44 -3.61
C VAL A 81 10.50 -14.38 -3.21
N ASP A 82 11.40 -14.76 -4.12
CA ASP A 82 12.84 -14.60 -3.95
C ASP A 82 13.35 -13.28 -4.54
N LEU A 83 12.90 -12.17 -3.96
CA LEU A 83 13.26 -10.81 -4.36
C LEU A 83 13.79 -10.00 -3.17
N PRO A 84 14.73 -9.06 -3.35
CA PRO A 84 15.18 -8.19 -2.27
C PRO A 84 14.05 -7.25 -1.81
N LEU A 85 14.09 -6.83 -0.54
CA LEU A 85 13.16 -5.81 -0.03
C LEU A 85 13.38 -4.47 -0.74
N GLY A 86 12.31 -3.74 -0.99
CA GLY A 86 12.37 -2.40 -1.56
C GLY A 86 11.46 -2.19 -2.76
N ILE A 87 11.64 -1.05 -3.41
CA ILE A 87 10.87 -0.66 -4.59
C ILE A 87 11.49 -1.33 -5.82
N LEU A 88 10.66 -1.94 -6.64
CA LEU A 88 11.03 -2.42 -7.96
C LEU A 88 10.48 -1.42 -8.98
N HIS A 89 11.35 -0.91 -9.83
CA HIS A 89 10.94 -0.18 -11.02
C HIS A 89 10.90 -1.17 -12.18
N ALA A 90 9.80 -1.19 -12.94
CA ALA A 90 9.78 -1.87 -14.22
C ALA A 90 10.95 -1.32 -15.04
N ALA A 91 11.89 -2.20 -15.41
CA ALA A 91 12.94 -1.84 -16.34
C ALA A 91 12.25 -1.30 -17.59
N SER A 92 12.45 -0.01 -17.86
CA SER A 92 12.05 0.57 -19.14
C SER A 92 13.05 0.05 -20.16
N ASP A 93 12.68 -1.02 -20.86
CA ASP A 93 13.29 -1.41 -22.14
C ASP A 93 12.70 -0.55 -23.28
#